data_AF-A0A402AE99-F1
#
_entry.id   AF-A0A402AE99-F1
#
_cell.length_a   1.000
_cell.length_b   1.000
_cell.length_c   1.000
_cell.angle_alpha   90.00
_cell.angle_beta   90.00
_cell.angle_gamma   90.00
#
_symmetry.space_group_name_H-M   'P 1'
#
loop_
_entity.id
_entity.type
_entity.pdbx_description
1 polymer ?
#
loop_
_entity_poly.entity_id
_entity_poly.type
_entity_poly.pdbx_seq_one_letter_code
_entity_poly.pdbx_strand_id
1 'polypeptide(L)'
;MSQQELQQEEKVQSAEGSGAAHRMSIALTIGATIGAIGLILFLYGVLGNADYKQSAGININLWWGLVLVVFGLILGIGGFLSGRRSAAA
;
A
#
# COMPACT_ATOMS: atom_id res chain seq x y z
N MET A 1 4.42 28.91 36.00
CA MET A 1 4.16 27.74 35.16
C MET A 1 3.50 26.70 36.05
N SER A 2 2.20 26.51 35.90
CA SER A 2 1.40 25.66 36.80
C SER A 2 1.51 24.19 36.35
N GLN A 3 1.41 23.24 37.29
CA GLN A 3 1.53 21.80 37.00
C GLN A 3 0.57 21.31 35.90
N GLN A 4 -0.53 22.02 35.70
CA GLN A 4 -1.52 21.75 34.66
C GLN A 4 -1.00 22.08 33.26
N GLU A 5 -0.17 23.13 33.12
CA GLU A 5 0.46 23.50 31.84
C GLU A 5 1.52 22.48 31.44
N LEU A 6 2.30 21.98 32.40
CA LEU A 6 3.30 20.94 32.16
C LEU A 6 2.66 19.61 31.73
N GLN A 7 1.54 19.23 32.36
CA GLN A 7 0.77 18.05 31.95
C GLN A 7 0.10 18.24 30.59
N GLN A 8 -0.28 19.48 30.25
CA GLN A 8 -0.89 19.79 28.97
C GLN A 8 0.16 19.79 27.84
N GLU A 9 1.36 20.30 28.08
CA GLU A 9 2.49 20.17 27.15
C GLU A 9 2.88 18.70 26.93
N GLU A 10 2.97 17.90 27.99
CA GLU A 10 3.28 16.46 27.87
C GLU A 10 2.19 15.69 27.09
N LYS A 11 0.92 15.99 27.34
CA LYS A 11 -0.22 15.34 26.66
C LYS A 11 -0.32 15.74 25.19
N VAL A 12 -0.05 17.01 24.86
CA VAL A 12 0.00 17.49 23.47
C VAL A 12 1.18 16.88 22.72
N GLN A 13 2.34 16.78 23.38
CA GLN A 13 3.56 16.19 22.79
C GLN A 13 3.45 14.66 22.61
N SER A 14 2.81 13.95 23.55
CA SER A 14 2.54 12.51 23.43
C SER A 14 1.47 12.17 22.38
N ALA A 15 0.54 13.09 22.09
CA ALA A 15 -0.46 12.92 21.04
C ALA A 15 0.15 13.09 19.63
N GLU A 16 1.16 13.95 19.48
CA GLU A 16 1.82 14.22 18.20
C GLU A 16 2.68 13.04 17.70
N GLY A 17 3.32 12.29 18.62
CA GLY A 17 4.13 11.10 18.28
C GLY A 17 3.32 9.88 17.81
N SER A 18 2.02 9.81 18.10
CA SER A 18 1.15 8.67 17.76
C SER A 18 0.69 8.65 16.30
N GLY A 19 0.66 9.81 15.63
CA GLY A 19 0.13 9.95 14.26
C GLY A 19 0.98 9.26 13.16
N ALA A 20 2.26 9.00 13.42
CA ALA A 20 3.18 8.38 12.47
C ALA A 20 2.91 6.86 12.31
N ALA A 21 2.56 6.18 13.40
CA ALA A 21 2.33 4.73 13.39
C ALA A 21 1.09 4.32 12.57
N HIS A 22 0.04 5.16 12.53
CA HIS A 22 -1.17 4.86 11.75
C HIS A 22 -0.95 5.03 10.23
N ARG A 23 -0.08 5.94 9.80
CA ARG A 23 0.18 6.17 8.36
C ARG A 23 0.88 4.98 7.68
N MET A 24 1.67 4.22 8.44
CA MET A 24 2.42 3.07 7.93
C MET A 24 1.50 1.90 7.55
N SER A 25 0.44 1.64 8.32
CA SER A 25 -0.51 0.56 8.02
C SER A 25 -1.37 0.84 6.78
N ILE A 26 -1.66 2.12 6.49
CA ILE A 26 -2.46 2.51 5.32
C ILE A 26 -1.72 2.19 4.02
N ALA A 27 -0.45 2.58 3.90
CA ALA A 27 0.33 2.32 2.69
C ALA A 27 0.52 0.81 2.41
N LEU A 28 0.75 0.03 3.47
CA LEU A 28 0.82 -1.43 3.38
C LEU A 28 -0.52 -2.05 2.96
N THR A 29 -1.63 -1.61 3.53
CA THR A 29 -2.97 -2.11 3.21
C THR A 29 -3.36 -1.79 1.77
N ILE A 30 -3.08 -0.57 1.30
CA ILE A 30 -3.34 -0.14 -0.08
C ILE A 30 -2.47 -0.92 -1.06
N GLY A 31 -1.16 -1.06 -0.78
CA GLY A 31 -0.26 -1.84 -1.62
C GLY A 31 -0.69 -3.31 -1.74
N ALA A 32 -1.08 -3.92 -0.63
CA ALA A 32 -1.56 -5.31 -0.60
C ALA A 32 -2.86 -5.51 -1.39
N THR A 33 -3.84 -4.60 -1.25
CA THR A 33 -5.11 -4.69 -1.98
C THR A 33 -4.94 -4.47 -3.48
N ILE A 34 -4.16 -3.45 -3.88
CA ILE A 34 -3.84 -3.22 -5.31
C ILE A 34 -3.08 -4.41 -5.89
N GLY A 35 -2.10 -4.95 -5.16
CA GLY A 35 -1.35 -6.13 -5.58
C GLY A 35 -2.24 -7.37 -5.73
N ALA A 36 -3.16 -7.60 -4.79
CA ALA A 36 -4.12 -8.71 -4.85
C ALA A 36 -5.06 -8.60 -6.06
N ILE A 37 -5.62 -7.41 -6.32
CA ILE A 37 -6.47 -7.16 -7.50
C ILE A 37 -5.66 -7.37 -8.79
N GLY A 38 -4.44 -6.85 -8.85
CA GLY A 38 -3.54 -7.05 -9.98
C GLY A 38 -3.23 -8.53 -10.22
N LEU A 39 -2.98 -9.29 -9.15
CA LEU A 39 -2.71 -10.72 -9.23
C LEU A 39 -3.92 -11.49 -9.78
N ILE A 40 -5.13 -11.16 -9.32
CA ILE A 40 -6.37 -11.75 -9.84
C ILE A 40 -6.54 -11.43 -11.33
N LEU A 41 -6.34 -10.17 -11.74
CA LEU A 41 -6.40 -9.78 -13.16
C LEU A 41 -5.35 -10.50 -14.00
N PHE A 42 -4.12 -10.61 -13.50
CA PHE A 42 -3.03 -11.30 -14.17
C PHE A 42 -3.35 -12.79 -14.36
N LEU A 43 -3.80 -13.46 -13.29
CA LEU A 43 -4.21 -14.86 -13.36
C LEU A 43 -5.41 -15.06 -14.30
N TYR A 44 -6.38 -14.14 -14.30
CA TYR A 44 -7.47 -14.16 -15.27
C TYR A 44 -6.98 -13.95 -16.71
N GLY A 45 -5.98 -13.09 -16.92
CA GLY A 45 -5.33 -12.92 -18.20
C GLY A 45 -4.58 -14.18 -18.67
N VAL A 46 -3.99 -14.96 -17.75
CA VAL A 46 -3.25 -16.18 -18.10
C VAL A 46 -4.18 -17.39 -18.28
N LEU A 47 -5.15 -17.58 -17.38
CA LEU A 47 -6.01 -18.77 -17.32
C LEU A 47 -7.38 -18.56 -17.99
N GLY A 48 -7.84 -17.32 -18.10
CA GLY A 48 -9.15 -16.99 -18.65
C GLY A 48 -9.16 -16.93 -20.17
N ASN A 49 -10.33 -17.20 -20.77
CA ASN A 49 -10.55 -16.99 -22.19
C ASN A 49 -10.58 -15.49 -22.46
N ALA A 50 -9.50 -14.93 -23.00
CA ALA A 50 -9.49 -13.54 -23.40
C ALA A 50 -10.42 -13.34 -24.60
N ASP A 51 -11.28 -12.33 -24.54
CA ASP A 51 -12.08 -11.91 -25.70
C ASP A 51 -11.19 -11.15 -26.70
N TYR A 52 -10.39 -11.89 -27.46
CA TYR A 52 -9.45 -11.34 -28.45
C TYR A 52 -10.12 -10.54 -29.57
N LYS A 53 -11.44 -10.67 -29.74
CA LYS A 53 -12.24 -9.98 -30.76
C LYS A 53 -12.22 -8.46 -30.63
N GLN A 54 -12.00 -7.93 -29.42
CA GLN A 54 -11.98 -6.47 -29.18
C GLN A 54 -10.56 -5.92 -28.96
N SER A 55 -9.54 -6.77 -28.85
CA SER A 55 -8.22 -6.40 -28.34
C SER A 55 -7.07 -6.52 -29.33
N ALA A 56 -7.35 -6.60 -30.64
CA ALA A 56 -6.32 -6.76 -31.68
C ALA A 56 -5.35 -7.94 -31.42
N GLY A 57 -5.81 -9.00 -30.74
CA GLY A 57 -4.99 -10.17 -30.40
C GLY A 57 -4.17 -10.06 -29.11
N ILE A 58 -4.25 -8.94 -28.36
CA ILE A 58 -3.51 -8.74 -27.10
C ILE A 58 -4.43 -8.99 -25.90
N ASN A 59 -3.94 -9.72 -24.89
CA ASN A 59 -4.68 -9.90 -23.64
C ASN A 59 -4.53 -8.66 -22.73
N ILE A 60 -5.54 -7.79 -22.75
CA ILE A 60 -5.57 -6.54 -21.97
C ILE A 60 -5.53 -6.82 -20.46
N ASN A 61 -6.24 -7.84 -19.99
CA ASN A 61 -6.27 -8.18 -18.56
C ASN A 61 -4.91 -8.65 -18.05
N LEU A 62 -4.13 -9.35 -18.88
CA LEU A 62 -2.78 -9.77 -18.54
C LEU A 62 -1.83 -8.59 -18.37
N TRP A 63 -1.83 -7.64 -19.32
CA TRP A 63 -0.96 -6.46 -19.27
C TRP A 63 -1.33 -5.51 -18.13
N TRP A 64 -2.62 -5.21 -17.94
CA TRP A 64 -3.05 -4.37 -16.81
C TRP A 64 -2.86 -5.07 -15.47
N GLY A 65 -3.11 -6.39 -15.40
CA GLY A 65 -2.80 -7.19 -14.21
C GLY A 65 -1.33 -7.13 -13.85
N LEU A 66 -0.43 -7.30 -14.83
CA LEU A 66 1.02 -7.21 -14.63
C LEU A 66 1.44 -5.82 -14.12
N VAL A 67 0.92 -4.74 -14.71
CA VAL A 67 1.19 -3.37 -14.27
C VAL A 67 0.76 -3.18 -12.81
N LEU A 68 -0.45 -3.63 -12.44
CA LEU A 68 -0.97 -3.52 -11.08
C LEU A 68 -0.18 -4.37 -10.07
N VAL A 69 0.29 -5.56 -10.45
CA VAL A 69 1.17 -6.39 -9.60
C VAL A 69 2.48 -5.68 -9.33
N VAL A 70 3.15 -5.18 -10.37
CA VAL A 70 4.43 -4.45 -10.23
C VAL A 70 4.23 -3.21 -9.36
N PHE A 71 3.17 -2.44 -9.59
CA PHE A 71 2.87 -1.24 -8.82
C PHE A 71 2.53 -1.55 -7.35
N GLY A 72 1.72 -2.57 -7.09
CA GLY A 72 1.39 -3.05 -5.75
C GLY A 72 2.62 -3.55 -4.99
N LEU A 73 3.55 -4.25 -5.66
CA LEU A 73 4.82 -4.67 -5.09
C LEU A 73 5.72 -3.47 -4.74
N ILE A 74 5.81 -2.47 -5.61
CA ILE A 74 6.60 -1.25 -5.34
C ILE A 74 6.04 -0.54 -4.10
N LEU A 75 4.72 -0.38 -4.00
CA LEU A 75 4.06 0.23 -2.84
C LEU A 75 4.23 -0.61 -1.56
N GLY A 76 4.02 -1.92 -1.64
CA GLY A 76 4.13 -2.83 -0.49
C GLY A 76 5.55 -2.95 0.04
N ILE A 77 6.53 -3.12 -0.86
CA ILE A 77 7.96 -3.19 -0.51
C ILE A 77 8.43 -1.82 0.00
N GLY A 78 8.06 -0.72 -0.64
CA GLY A 78 8.37 0.63 -0.17
C GLY A 78 7.80 0.94 1.21
N GLY A 79 6.55 0.54 1.47
CA GLY A 79 5.90 0.66 2.78
C GLY A 79 6.55 -0.21 3.85
N PHE A 80 6.91 -1.45 3.52
CA PHE A 80 7.58 -2.38 4.44
C PHE A 80 9.01 -1.92 4.78
N LEU A 81 9.77 -1.44 3.78
CA LEU A 81 11.13 -0.94 3.99
C LEU A 81 11.14 0.38 4.77
N SER A 82 10.23 1.33 4.49
CA SER A 82 10.11 2.56 5.29
C SER A 82 9.67 2.27 6.72
N GLY A 83 8.82 1.28 6.91
CA GLY A 83 8.41 0.84 8.23
C GLY A 83 9.53 0.30 9.11
N ARG A 84 10.46 -0.46 8.50
CA ARG A 84 11.66 -0.95 9.20
C ARG A 84 12.64 0.16 9.56
N ARG A 85 12.61 1.30 8.86
CA ARG A 85 13.44 2.49 9.16
C ARG A 85 12.90 3.26 10.37
N SER A 86 11.57 3.35 10.54
CA SER A 86 10.98 3.94 11.75
C SER A 86 11.07 3.06 13.00
N ALA A 87 11.29 1.75 12.85
CA ALA A 87 11.50 0.84 13.98
C ALA A 87 12.97 0.75 14.45
N ALA A 88 13.90 1.40 13.73
CA ALA A 88 15.35 1.33 13.99
C ALA A 88 15.99 2.69 14.37
N ALA A 89 15.17 3.72 14.57
CA ALA A 89 15.56 5.04 15.08
C ALA A 89 14.85 5.29 16.41
#